data_AF-C6BUG1-F1
#
_entry.id   AF-C6BUG1-F1
#
_cell.length_a   1.000
_cell.length_b   1.000
_cell.length_c   1.000
_cell.angle_alpha   90.00
_cell.angle_beta   90.00
_cell.angle_gamma   90.00
#
_symmetry.space_group_name_H-M   'P 1'
#
loop_
_entity.id
_entity.type
_entity.pdbx_description
1 polymer ?
#
loop_
_entity_poly.entity_id
_entity_poly.type
_entity_poly.pdbx_seq_one_letter_code
_entity_poly.pdbx_strand_id
1 'polypeptide(L)'
;MNREIVKFVQKRLNEDGFNLACDGIAGPKTMEALRSFAVIGHDWTRRECLAGYLQMLMGKVSSPVVINGRWTDETDAMYRKLKFHFDSADGTAHGPLKWPSQSEEDLYKFYGKVGQNQVRLHLPYPHILAWNPDKVVNSYFCHEKVHDSLERVLHRVFEHYGYDRIRELNLDKWGGCLNVRRIRQGSRFSTHSWGIAVDYDPDRNRRTWGRDKAVFAQPEYDKWWEIWTDEGWTSLGLAKNYDWMHIQAAAI
;
A
#
# COMPACT_ATOMS: atom_id res chain seq x y z
N MET A 1 18.75 -4.42 8.73
CA MET A 1 17.45 -4.97 8.32
C MET A 1 16.41 -4.54 9.35
N ASN A 2 15.20 -4.18 8.92
CA ASN A 2 14.13 -3.70 9.81
C ASN A 2 13.71 -4.82 10.79
N ARG A 3 13.49 -4.48 12.07
CA ARG A 3 12.99 -5.41 13.10
C ARG A 3 11.65 -6.02 12.70
N GLU A 4 10.79 -5.27 12.01
CA GLU A 4 9.47 -5.75 11.57
C GLU A 4 9.57 -6.86 10.52
N ILE A 5 10.57 -6.80 9.63
CA ILE A 5 10.85 -7.89 8.67
C ILE A 5 11.24 -9.15 9.44
N VAL A 6 12.08 -9.02 10.46
CA VAL A 6 12.52 -10.17 11.26
C VAL A 6 11.35 -10.78 12.04
N LYS A 7 10.47 -9.95 12.64
CA LYS A 7 9.25 -10.43 13.30
C LYS A 7 8.33 -11.17 12.34
N PHE A 8 8.13 -10.63 11.14
CA PHE A 8 7.34 -11.28 10.10
C PHE A 8 7.90 -12.66 9.76
N VAL A 9 9.22 -12.77 9.53
CA VAL A 9 9.89 -14.04 9.28
C VAL A 9 9.73 -15.01 10.46
N GLN A 10 9.95 -14.55 11.70
CA GLN A 10 9.76 -15.37 12.90
C GLN A 10 8.32 -15.92 13.01
N LYS A 11 7.30 -15.10 12.70
CA LYS A 11 5.89 -15.53 12.68
C LYS A 11 5.66 -16.64 11.65
N ARG A 12 6.17 -16.46 10.42
CA ARG A 12 6.04 -17.47 9.36
C ARG A 12 6.79 -18.77 9.68
N LEU A 13 7.98 -18.68 10.29
CA LEU A 13 8.69 -19.87 10.76
C LEU A 13 7.87 -20.62 11.81
N ASN A 14 7.21 -19.91 12.73
CA ASN A 14 6.36 -20.58 13.72
C ASN A 14 5.18 -21.33 13.08
N GLU A 15 4.63 -20.83 11.97
CA GLU A 15 3.60 -21.54 11.19
C GLU A 15 4.14 -22.80 10.50
N ASP A 16 5.42 -22.81 10.13
CA ASP A 16 6.14 -24.00 9.66
C ASP A 16 6.56 -24.96 10.81
N GLY A 17 6.09 -24.70 12.04
CA GLY A 17 6.26 -25.60 13.20
C GLY A 17 7.41 -25.26 14.14
N PHE A 18 8.09 -24.13 13.96
CA PHE A 18 9.11 -23.66 14.90
C PHE A 18 8.50 -23.00 16.15
N ASN A 19 9.30 -22.86 17.22
CA ASN A 19 8.89 -22.18 18.46
C ASN A 19 9.86 -21.03 18.79
N LEU A 20 9.69 -19.92 18.07
CA LEU A 20 10.52 -18.72 18.15
C LEU A 20 9.75 -17.57 18.83
N ALA A 21 10.49 -16.74 19.59
CA ALA A 21 9.97 -15.45 20.00
C ALA A 21 9.95 -14.49 18.79
N CYS A 22 8.83 -13.81 18.54
CA CYS A 22 8.70 -12.79 17.50
C CYS A 22 9.21 -11.42 17.98
N ASP A 23 10.47 -11.35 18.40
CA ASP A 23 11.11 -10.19 19.01
C ASP A 23 11.81 -9.24 18.01
N GLY A 24 11.89 -9.66 16.74
CA GLY A 24 12.59 -8.91 15.69
C GLY A 24 14.11 -9.04 15.75
N ILE A 25 14.63 -10.01 16.50
CA ILE A 25 16.06 -10.31 16.62
C ILE A 25 16.32 -11.70 16.03
N ALA A 26 17.00 -11.75 14.88
CA ALA A 26 17.41 -13.00 14.26
C ALA A 26 18.64 -13.60 14.99
N GLY A 27 18.42 -14.04 16.22
CA GLY A 27 19.38 -14.71 17.08
C GLY A 27 19.62 -16.18 16.67
N PRO A 28 20.39 -16.94 17.46
CA PRO A 28 20.80 -18.30 17.11
C PRO A 28 19.64 -19.24 16.74
N LYS A 29 18.54 -19.24 17.50
CA LYS A 29 17.36 -20.08 17.23
C LYS A 29 16.67 -19.74 15.90
N THR A 30 16.51 -18.45 15.59
CA THR A 30 15.94 -18.02 14.30
C THR A 30 16.86 -18.41 13.15
N MET A 31 18.18 -18.28 13.34
CA MET A 31 19.15 -18.67 12.31
C MET A 31 19.21 -20.18 12.09
N GLU A 32 19.09 -20.97 13.15
CA GLU A 32 18.98 -22.43 13.08
C GLU A 32 17.72 -22.85 12.31
N ALA A 33 16.57 -22.26 12.63
CA ALA A 33 15.32 -22.49 11.91
C ALA A 33 15.46 -22.15 10.41
N LEU A 34 16.00 -20.98 10.07
CA LEU A 34 16.24 -20.58 8.68
C LEU A 34 17.17 -21.54 7.93
N ARG A 35 18.21 -22.04 8.58
CA ARG A 35 19.20 -22.95 7.99
C ARG A 35 18.73 -24.39 7.87
N SER A 36 17.59 -24.74 8.46
CA SER A 36 16.98 -26.06 8.28
C SER A 36 16.39 -26.24 6.88
N PHE A 37 16.10 -25.15 6.16
CA PHE A 37 15.57 -25.18 4.81
C PHE A 37 16.70 -25.42 3.80
N ALA A 38 16.60 -26.47 2.99
CA ALA A 38 17.67 -26.89 2.06
C ALA A 38 18.07 -25.84 1.01
N VAL A 39 17.17 -24.89 0.70
CA VAL A 39 17.43 -23.80 -0.24
C VAL A 39 18.26 -22.65 0.35
N ILE A 40 18.47 -22.64 1.67
CA ILE A 40 19.22 -21.61 2.37
C ILE A 40 20.66 -22.06 2.52
N GLY A 41 21.60 -21.31 1.95
CA GLY A 41 23.03 -21.62 2.03
C GLY A 41 23.54 -21.63 3.48
N HIS A 42 24.34 -22.65 3.84
CA HIS A 42 24.89 -22.77 5.19
C HIS A 42 25.96 -21.71 5.52
N ASP A 43 26.63 -21.18 4.50
CA ASP A 43 27.64 -20.12 4.58
C ASP A 43 27.05 -18.71 4.53
N TRP A 44 25.75 -18.59 4.22
CA TRP A 44 25.07 -17.31 4.11
C TRP A 44 25.08 -16.54 5.43
N THR A 45 25.26 -15.23 5.30
CA THR A 45 25.11 -14.28 6.41
C THR A 45 23.67 -14.25 6.90
N ARG A 46 23.45 -13.71 8.10
CA ARG A 46 22.12 -13.50 8.68
C ARG A 46 21.17 -12.79 7.70
N ARG A 47 21.66 -11.76 6.99
CA ARG A 47 20.85 -10.99 6.05
C ARG A 47 20.44 -11.85 4.86
N GLU A 48 21.38 -12.64 4.35
CA GLU A 48 21.13 -13.50 3.19
C GLU A 48 20.16 -14.64 3.51
N CYS A 49 20.24 -15.25 4.69
CA CYS A 49 19.27 -16.26 5.10
C CYS A 49 17.84 -15.68 5.18
N LEU A 50 17.69 -14.48 5.74
CA LEU A 50 16.40 -13.80 5.82
C LEU A 50 15.86 -13.42 4.43
N ALA A 51 16.71 -12.91 3.54
CA ALA A 51 16.35 -12.61 2.15
C ALA A 51 15.91 -13.89 1.40
N GLY A 52 16.70 -14.95 1.51
CA GLY A 52 16.44 -16.23 0.87
C GLY A 52 15.15 -16.88 1.33
N TYR A 53 14.83 -16.77 2.61
CA TYR A 53 13.57 -17.28 3.14
C TYR A 53 12.37 -16.50 2.59
N LEU A 54 12.47 -15.17 2.48
CA LEU A 54 11.43 -14.36 1.82
C LEU A 54 11.28 -14.71 0.33
N GLN A 55 12.39 -14.89 -0.40
CA GLN A 55 12.36 -15.36 -1.79
C GLN A 55 11.69 -16.74 -1.92
N MET A 56 12.02 -17.67 -1.01
CA MET A 56 11.40 -19.00 -0.95
C MET A 56 9.89 -18.91 -0.67
N LEU A 57 9.47 -18.11 0.30
CA LEU A 57 8.05 -17.89 0.58
C LEU A 57 7.33 -17.28 -0.62
N MET A 58 7.94 -16.31 -1.31
CA MET A 58 7.35 -15.74 -2.51
C MET A 58 7.18 -16.79 -3.59
N GLY A 59 8.13 -17.71 -3.77
CA GLY A 59 8.01 -18.82 -4.72
C GLY A 59 6.79 -19.73 -4.47
N LYS A 60 6.28 -19.80 -3.24
CA LYS A 60 5.02 -20.52 -2.92
C LYS A 60 3.77 -19.73 -3.31
N VAL A 61 3.84 -18.40 -3.34
CA VAL A 61 2.73 -17.48 -3.64
C VAL A 61 2.67 -17.13 -5.12
N SER A 62 3.83 -16.89 -5.75
CA SER A 62 3.97 -16.49 -7.14
C SER A 62 5.28 -17.02 -7.73
N SER A 63 5.22 -17.58 -8.94
CA SER A 63 6.35 -18.19 -9.64
C SER A 63 6.60 -17.47 -10.97
N PRO A 64 7.86 -17.33 -11.45
CA PRO A 64 9.12 -17.83 -10.88
C PRO A 64 9.87 -16.82 -9.97
N VAL A 65 10.55 -17.33 -8.94
CA VAL A 65 11.42 -16.53 -8.04
C VAL A 65 12.79 -17.18 -7.91
N VAL A 66 13.85 -16.39 -8.06
CA VAL A 66 15.23 -16.84 -7.83
C VAL A 66 15.57 -16.72 -6.35
N ILE A 67 15.96 -17.82 -5.72
CA ILE A 67 16.41 -17.86 -4.33
C ILE A 67 17.94 -17.77 -4.34
N ASN A 68 18.48 -16.59 -3.98
CA ASN A 68 19.92 -16.33 -3.98
C ASN A 68 20.42 -15.59 -2.73
N GLY A 69 19.53 -15.29 -1.78
CA GLY A 69 19.88 -14.60 -0.54
C GLY A 69 20.25 -13.12 -0.72
N ARG A 70 20.28 -12.59 -1.94
CA ARG A 70 20.60 -11.18 -2.16
C ARG A 70 19.39 -10.33 -1.83
N TRP A 71 19.61 -9.35 -0.97
CA TRP A 71 18.60 -8.34 -0.66
C TRP A 71 18.64 -7.23 -1.71
N THR A 72 17.64 -7.18 -2.59
CA THR A 72 17.47 -6.13 -3.61
C THR A 72 16.15 -5.39 -3.40
N ASP A 73 15.90 -4.35 -4.21
CA ASP A 73 14.60 -3.68 -4.25
C ASP A 73 13.46 -4.66 -4.60
N GLU A 74 13.75 -5.71 -5.36
CA GLU A 74 12.81 -6.79 -5.64
C GLU A 74 12.50 -7.61 -4.38
N THR A 75 13.50 -7.93 -3.56
CA THR A 75 13.28 -8.60 -2.26
C THR A 75 12.44 -7.74 -1.32
N ASP A 76 12.66 -6.43 -1.32
CA ASP A 76 11.84 -5.45 -0.59
C ASP A 76 10.38 -5.50 -1.05
N ALA A 77 10.16 -5.52 -2.37
CA ALA A 77 8.82 -5.68 -2.97
C ALA A 77 8.19 -7.05 -2.64
N MET A 78 9.00 -8.12 -2.60
CA MET A 78 8.54 -9.44 -2.20
C MET A 78 8.08 -9.47 -0.75
N TYR A 79 8.85 -8.88 0.17
CA TYR A 79 8.46 -8.77 1.57
C TYR A 79 7.10 -8.05 1.72
N ARG A 80 6.91 -6.93 1.03
CA ARG A 80 5.64 -6.16 1.06
C ARG A 80 4.47 -7.00 0.56
N LYS A 81 4.63 -7.68 -0.59
CA LYS A 81 3.64 -8.62 -1.14
C LYS A 81 3.33 -9.79 -0.20
N LEU A 82 4.35 -10.38 0.44
CA LEU A 82 4.17 -11.48 1.38
C LEU A 82 3.44 -11.02 2.64
N LYS A 83 3.87 -9.90 3.22
CA LYS A 83 3.21 -9.28 4.37
C LYS A 83 1.74 -9.04 4.03
N PHE A 84 1.45 -8.46 2.86
CA PHE A 84 0.09 -8.27 2.37
C PHE A 84 -0.71 -9.59 2.27
N HIS A 85 -0.17 -10.58 1.57
CA HIS A 85 -0.83 -11.87 1.33
C HIS A 85 -1.18 -12.58 2.64
N PHE A 86 -0.24 -12.62 3.57
CA PHE A 86 -0.39 -13.32 4.84
C PHE A 86 -1.20 -12.54 5.88
N ASP A 87 -1.09 -11.22 5.94
CA ASP A 87 -1.96 -10.39 6.80
C ASP A 87 -3.44 -10.49 6.34
N SER A 88 -3.67 -10.70 5.03
CA SER A 88 -5.01 -10.94 4.46
C SER A 88 -5.52 -12.35 4.74
N ALA A 89 -4.65 -13.37 4.69
CA ALA A 89 -5.01 -14.78 4.92
C ALA A 89 -5.23 -15.13 6.40
N ASP A 90 -4.52 -14.46 7.32
CA ASP A 90 -4.62 -14.71 8.76
C ASP A 90 -5.96 -14.24 9.36
N GLY A 91 -6.86 -13.65 8.58
CA GLY A 91 -8.14 -13.16 9.07
C GLY A 91 -7.99 -12.08 10.16
N THR A 92 -6.79 -11.51 10.32
CA THR A 92 -6.58 -10.26 11.02
C THR A 92 -7.21 -9.17 10.18
N ALA A 93 -8.54 -9.13 10.19
CA ALA A 93 -9.31 -7.97 9.82
C ALA A 93 -8.74 -6.83 10.69
N HIS A 94 -7.85 -6.04 10.11
CA HIS A 94 -7.62 -4.70 10.59
C HIS A 94 -9.00 -4.05 10.51
N GLY A 95 -9.72 -4.04 11.64
CA GLY A 95 -11.02 -3.38 11.71
C GLY A 95 -10.86 -1.98 11.11
N PRO A 96 -11.88 -1.47 10.41
CA PRO A 96 -11.74 -0.30 9.54
C PRO A 96 -10.98 0.79 10.27
N LEU A 97 -9.81 1.16 9.73
CA LEU A 97 -8.97 2.20 10.30
C LEU A 97 -9.81 3.46 10.40
N LYS A 98 -10.11 3.90 11.63
CA LYS A 98 -10.87 5.12 11.84
C LYS A 98 -9.94 6.31 11.63
N TRP A 99 -9.95 6.84 10.42
CA TRP A 99 -9.27 8.09 10.10
C TRP A 99 -9.89 9.27 10.87
N PRO A 100 -9.10 10.31 11.20
CA PRO A 100 -9.63 11.49 11.86
C PRO A 100 -10.66 12.21 10.99
N SER A 101 -11.46 13.07 11.60
CA SER A 101 -12.30 14.03 10.87
C SER A 101 -11.44 14.88 9.92
N GLN A 102 -12.01 15.28 8.78
CA GLN A 102 -11.38 16.20 7.84
C GLN A 102 -11.26 17.64 8.37
N SER A 103 -11.61 17.91 9.63
CA SER A 103 -11.37 19.21 10.27
C SER A 103 -9.87 19.50 10.33
N GLU A 104 -9.46 20.75 10.12
CA GLU A 104 -8.03 21.08 10.08
C GLU A 104 -7.36 20.84 11.45
N GLU A 105 -8.08 21.08 12.55
CA GLU A 105 -7.63 20.79 13.91
C GLU A 105 -7.35 19.29 14.12
N ASP A 106 -8.28 18.42 13.72
CA ASP A 106 -8.12 16.97 13.89
C ASP A 106 -7.00 16.41 13.00
N LEU A 107 -6.86 16.95 11.78
CA LEU A 107 -5.76 16.58 10.88
C LEU A 107 -4.40 16.98 11.46
N TYR A 108 -4.26 18.18 12.03
CA TYR A 108 -3.03 18.56 12.73
C TYR A 108 -2.76 17.68 13.95
N LYS A 109 -3.78 17.38 14.74
CA LYS A 109 -3.65 16.54 15.94
C LYS A 109 -3.21 15.12 15.60
N PHE A 110 -3.72 14.55 14.51
CA PHE A 110 -3.48 13.15 14.15
C PHE A 110 -2.26 12.95 13.25
N TYR A 111 -2.08 13.78 12.21
CA TYR A 111 -1.02 13.68 11.21
C TYR A 111 0.15 14.65 11.47
N GLY A 112 -0.06 15.72 12.23
CA GLY A 112 0.96 16.77 12.41
C GLY A 112 0.90 17.82 11.31
N LYS A 113 2.01 18.54 11.09
CA LYS A 113 2.06 19.64 10.12
C LYS A 113 2.04 19.14 8.67
N VAL A 114 1.45 19.93 7.78
CA VAL A 114 1.46 19.67 6.34
C VAL A 114 2.90 19.50 5.81
N GLY A 115 3.08 18.60 4.84
CA GLY A 115 4.37 18.31 4.21
C GLY A 115 5.39 17.58 5.08
N GLN A 116 5.02 17.16 6.30
CA GLN A 116 5.90 16.41 7.22
C GLN A 116 5.51 14.93 7.32
N ASN A 117 6.37 14.11 7.93
CA ASN A 117 6.12 12.69 8.20
C ASN A 117 5.83 11.86 6.93
N GLN A 118 6.55 12.18 5.85
CA GLN A 118 6.36 11.54 4.55
C GLN A 118 7.27 10.31 4.42
N VAL A 119 6.71 9.23 3.89
CA VAL A 119 7.43 8.02 3.54
C VAL A 119 7.15 7.65 2.08
N ARG A 120 8.10 6.98 1.44
CA ARG A 120 7.96 6.54 0.06
C ARG A 120 7.16 5.24 -0.01
N LEU A 121 6.02 5.29 -0.67
CA LEU A 121 5.24 4.11 -1.05
C LEU A 121 5.74 3.61 -2.41
N HIS A 122 6.09 2.33 -2.48
CA HIS A 122 6.42 1.65 -3.73
C HIS A 122 5.18 0.97 -4.29
N LEU A 123 4.91 1.19 -5.58
CA LEU A 123 3.66 0.78 -6.19
C LEU A 123 3.71 -0.69 -6.64
N PRO A 124 2.64 -1.46 -6.41
CA PRO A 124 2.57 -2.87 -6.85
C PRO A 124 2.46 -3.03 -8.36
N TYR A 125 2.04 -1.98 -9.07
CA TYR A 125 1.99 -1.86 -10.51
C TYR A 125 2.30 -0.42 -10.92
N PRO A 126 2.90 -0.19 -12.11
CA PRO A 126 3.25 1.15 -12.55
C PRO A 126 1.99 2.01 -12.71
N HIS A 127 2.06 3.24 -12.22
CA HIS A 127 1.07 4.28 -12.51
C HIS A 127 1.57 5.17 -13.65
N ILE A 128 0.66 5.92 -14.25
CA ILE A 128 0.93 6.89 -15.31
C ILE A 128 0.44 8.26 -14.87
N LEU A 129 1.26 9.31 -15.00
CA LEU A 129 0.81 10.67 -14.68
C LEU A 129 -0.34 11.07 -15.59
N ALA A 130 -1.48 11.45 -14.99
CA ALA A 130 -2.69 11.76 -15.75
C ALA A 130 -2.48 12.90 -16.77
N TRP A 131 -1.75 13.95 -16.40
CA TRP A 131 -1.44 15.08 -17.27
C TRP A 131 -0.19 14.91 -18.14
N ASN A 132 0.53 13.79 -18.00
CA ASN A 132 1.71 13.48 -18.82
C ASN A 132 1.83 11.96 -19.00
N PRO A 133 1.10 11.38 -19.97
CA PRO A 133 1.00 9.94 -20.14
C PRO A 133 2.33 9.20 -20.44
N ASP A 134 3.37 9.93 -20.85
CA ASP A 134 4.71 9.37 -21.08
C ASP A 134 5.50 9.14 -19.78
N LYS A 135 4.99 9.64 -18.64
CA LYS A 135 5.64 9.53 -17.34
C LYS A 135 5.06 8.39 -16.53
N VAL A 136 5.88 7.36 -16.35
CA VAL A 136 5.63 6.24 -15.45
C VAL A 136 6.03 6.61 -14.01
N VAL A 137 5.17 6.30 -13.06
CA VAL A 137 5.38 6.46 -11.62
C VAL A 137 5.42 5.08 -10.98
N ASN A 138 6.55 4.72 -10.36
CA ASN A 138 6.72 3.45 -9.64
C ASN A 138 6.71 3.62 -8.11
N SER A 139 6.74 4.86 -7.63
CA SER A 139 6.62 5.20 -6.21
C SER A 139 6.25 6.66 -6.03
N TYR A 140 5.61 7.01 -4.91
CA TYR A 140 5.33 8.39 -4.51
C TYR A 140 5.42 8.56 -2.98
N PHE A 141 5.47 9.80 -2.52
CA PHE A 141 5.43 10.12 -1.09
C PHE A 141 3.99 10.23 -0.57
N CYS A 142 3.75 9.63 0.59
CA CYS A 142 2.51 9.72 1.36
C CYS A 142 2.84 9.84 2.87
N HIS A 143 1.85 10.14 3.69
CA HIS A 143 2.04 10.19 5.13
C HIS A 143 2.36 8.79 5.71
N GLU A 144 3.31 8.69 6.65
CA GLU A 144 3.72 7.41 7.25
C GLU A 144 2.56 6.60 7.82
N LYS A 145 1.62 7.26 8.49
CA LYS A 145 0.39 6.66 9.07
C LYS A 145 -0.55 6.03 8.03
N VAL A 146 -0.50 6.44 6.76
CA VAL A 146 -1.36 5.89 5.71
C VAL A 146 -0.62 4.92 4.80
N HIS A 147 0.70 4.79 4.92
CA HIS A 147 1.54 3.98 4.04
C HIS A 147 1.04 2.54 3.93
N ASP A 148 0.92 1.84 5.06
CA ASP A 148 0.55 0.43 5.07
C ASP A 148 -0.87 0.21 4.53
N SER A 149 -1.79 1.14 4.81
CA SER A 149 -3.16 1.07 4.27
C SER A 149 -3.19 1.31 2.76
N LEU A 150 -2.48 2.33 2.25
CA LEU A 150 -2.34 2.55 0.81
C LEU A 150 -1.70 1.36 0.10
N GLU A 151 -0.64 0.80 0.69
CA GLU A 151 0.02 -0.40 0.16
C GLU A 151 -0.98 -1.55 0.04
N ARG A 152 -1.74 -1.83 1.11
CA ARG A 152 -2.79 -2.86 1.09
C ARG A 152 -3.86 -2.59 0.02
N VAL A 153 -4.38 -1.38 -0.07
CA VAL A 153 -5.38 -1.01 -1.08
C VAL A 153 -4.86 -1.31 -2.49
N LEU A 154 -3.67 -0.81 -2.84
CA LEU A 154 -3.16 -0.94 -4.20
C LEU A 154 -2.78 -2.38 -4.53
N HIS A 155 -2.33 -3.17 -3.55
CA HIS A 155 -2.14 -4.60 -3.73
C HIS A 155 -3.47 -5.32 -4.01
N ARG A 156 -4.53 -5.03 -3.24
CA ARG A 156 -5.88 -5.61 -3.46
C ARG A 156 -6.45 -5.23 -4.82
N VAL A 157 -6.24 -3.98 -5.25
CA VAL A 157 -6.63 -3.54 -6.60
C VAL A 157 -5.88 -4.35 -7.65
N PHE A 158 -4.56 -4.53 -7.48
CA PHE A 158 -3.76 -5.31 -8.42
C PHE A 158 -4.18 -6.77 -8.51
N GLU A 159 -4.40 -7.41 -7.37
CA GLU A 159 -4.83 -8.81 -7.30
C GLU A 159 -6.22 -9.03 -7.90
N HIS A 160 -7.16 -8.10 -7.66
CA HIS A 160 -8.53 -8.25 -8.15
C HIS A 160 -8.65 -8.00 -9.66
N TYR A 161 -8.12 -6.87 -10.13
CA TYR A 161 -8.32 -6.45 -11.51
C TYR A 161 -7.26 -7.02 -12.46
N GLY A 162 -6.03 -7.24 -11.97
CA GLY A 162 -4.89 -7.53 -12.84
C GLY A 162 -4.49 -6.35 -13.72
N TYR A 163 -3.36 -6.49 -14.40
CA TYR A 163 -2.72 -5.39 -15.13
C TYR A 163 -3.57 -4.85 -16.30
N ASP A 164 -4.13 -5.73 -17.12
CA ASP A 164 -4.85 -5.33 -18.34
C ASP A 164 -6.14 -4.57 -18.00
N ARG A 165 -6.91 -5.06 -17.03
CA ARG A 165 -8.15 -4.42 -16.60
C ARG A 165 -7.89 -3.08 -15.89
N ILE A 166 -6.81 -2.97 -15.13
CA ILE A 166 -6.38 -1.70 -14.52
C ILE A 166 -6.17 -0.63 -15.58
N ARG A 167 -5.48 -0.99 -16.68
CA ARG A 167 -5.23 -0.07 -17.79
C ARG A 167 -6.51 0.28 -18.55
N GLU A 168 -7.37 -0.70 -18.78
CA GLU A 168 -8.68 -0.48 -19.42
C GLU A 168 -9.55 0.51 -18.62
N LEU A 169 -9.54 0.37 -17.29
CA LEU A 169 -10.34 1.18 -16.37
C LEU A 169 -9.64 2.48 -15.92
N ASN A 170 -8.40 2.75 -16.36
CA ASN A 170 -7.54 3.84 -15.88
C ASN A 170 -7.31 3.87 -14.36
N LEU A 171 -7.30 2.71 -13.70
CA LEU A 171 -6.95 2.64 -12.27
C LEU A 171 -5.45 2.95 -12.01
N ASP A 172 -4.66 3.05 -13.07
CA ASP A 172 -3.26 3.49 -13.08
C ASP A 172 -3.06 4.97 -13.45
N LYS A 173 -4.11 5.69 -13.88
CA LYS A 173 -4.00 7.13 -14.23
C LYS A 173 -3.98 7.97 -12.97
N TRP A 174 -2.79 8.34 -12.54
CA TRP A 174 -2.56 8.96 -11.24
C TRP A 174 -2.58 10.49 -11.31
N GLY A 175 -3.44 11.09 -10.49
CA GLY A 175 -3.64 12.54 -10.34
C GLY A 175 -2.83 13.18 -9.21
N GLY A 176 -2.13 12.38 -8.39
CA GLY A 176 -1.22 12.86 -7.35
C GLY A 176 -1.57 12.39 -5.94
N CYS A 177 -0.64 12.63 -4.99
CA CYS A 177 -0.82 12.35 -3.56
C CYS A 177 -0.41 13.55 -2.70
N LEU A 178 0.89 13.78 -2.50
CA LEU A 178 1.38 14.94 -1.74
C LEU A 178 1.45 16.20 -2.62
N ASN A 179 0.75 17.25 -2.21
CA ASN A 179 0.88 18.61 -2.76
C ASN A 179 0.48 19.64 -1.69
N VAL A 180 1.47 20.32 -1.11
CA VAL A 180 1.24 21.30 -0.04
C VAL A 180 0.64 22.58 -0.61
N ARG A 181 -0.69 22.72 -0.48
CA ARG A 181 -1.43 23.85 -1.01
C ARG A 181 -2.72 24.11 -0.23
N ARG A 182 -3.17 25.36 -0.26
CA ARG A 182 -4.54 25.69 0.17
C ARG A 182 -5.56 25.18 -0.87
N ILE A 183 -6.78 24.92 -0.40
CA ILE A 183 -7.91 24.61 -1.27
C ILE A 183 -8.19 25.83 -2.16
N ARG A 184 -8.59 25.62 -3.41
CA ARG A 184 -8.94 26.71 -4.33
C ARG A 184 -10.06 27.55 -3.69
N GLN A 185 -9.84 28.87 -3.64
CA GLN A 185 -10.78 29.84 -3.05
C GLN A 185 -11.06 29.65 -1.55
N GLY A 186 -10.16 29.01 -0.81
CA GLY A 186 -10.30 28.81 0.63
C GLY A 186 -9.02 29.09 1.42
N SER A 187 -9.16 29.29 2.73
CA SER A 187 -8.04 29.45 3.65
C SER A 187 -7.51 28.12 4.17
N ARG A 188 -8.26 27.01 4.07
CA ARG A 188 -7.84 25.71 4.62
C ARG A 188 -6.85 24.99 3.71
N PHE A 189 -5.94 24.21 4.30
CA PHE A 189 -5.10 23.29 3.53
C PHE A 189 -5.94 22.15 2.92
N SER A 190 -5.56 21.72 1.71
CA SER A 190 -6.12 20.51 1.11
C SER A 190 -5.59 19.27 1.84
N THR A 191 -6.38 18.19 1.90
CA THR A 191 -5.95 16.87 2.40
C THR A 191 -4.69 16.34 1.71
N HIS A 192 -4.48 16.68 0.43
CA HIS A 192 -3.20 16.43 -0.28
C HIS A 192 -1.98 17.05 0.41
N SER A 193 -2.15 18.10 1.22
CA SER A 193 -1.03 18.77 1.90
C SER A 193 -0.42 17.92 3.00
N TRP A 194 -1.13 16.93 3.52
CA TRP A 194 -0.59 15.95 4.47
C TRP A 194 -0.09 14.68 3.78
N GLY A 195 -0.33 14.47 2.48
CA GLY A 195 -0.05 13.20 1.81
C GLY A 195 -1.01 12.08 2.22
N ILE A 196 -2.25 12.43 2.53
CA ILE A 196 -3.32 11.51 3.00
C ILE A 196 -4.48 11.39 2.01
N ALA A 197 -4.32 11.92 0.81
CA ALA A 197 -5.31 11.86 -0.25
C ALA A 197 -4.64 11.49 -1.57
N VAL A 198 -5.40 10.84 -2.45
CA VAL A 198 -4.98 10.42 -3.77
C VAL A 198 -6.08 10.72 -4.78
N ASP A 199 -5.67 11.17 -5.96
CA ASP A 199 -6.58 11.39 -7.08
C ASP A 199 -6.30 10.36 -8.19
N TYR A 200 -7.35 9.78 -8.78
CA TYR A 200 -7.24 8.87 -9.93
C TYR A 200 -8.17 9.27 -11.08
N ASP A 201 -7.68 9.10 -12.31
CA ASP A 201 -8.38 9.37 -13.58
C ASP A 201 -9.13 10.72 -13.62
N PRO A 202 -8.44 11.85 -13.32
CA PRO A 202 -9.07 13.16 -13.18
C PRO A 202 -9.77 13.67 -14.45
N ASP A 203 -9.33 13.22 -15.63
CA ASP A 203 -9.90 13.63 -16.91
C ASP A 203 -11.32 13.10 -17.14
N ARG A 204 -11.62 11.92 -16.60
CA ARG A 204 -12.93 11.24 -16.68
C ARG A 204 -13.76 11.33 -15.39
N ASN A 205 -13.24 12.00 -14.35
CA ASN A 205 -13.86 12.12 -13.03
C ASN A 205 -13.72 13.54 -12.46
N ARG A 206 -14.01 14.57 -13.29
CA ARG A 206 -13.78 15.97 -12.90
C ARG A 206 -14.48 16.33 -11.59
N ARG A 207 -13.85 17.22 -10.82
CA ARG A 207 -14.32 17.66 -9.49
C ARG A 207 -15.82 17.98 -9.37
N THR A 208 -16.44 18.55 -10.40
CA THR A 208 -17.86 18.96 -10.38
C THR A 208 -18.82 17.93 -10.97
N TRP A 209 -18.33 16.81 -11.47
CA TRP A 209 -19.15 15.77 -12.09
C TRP A 209 -19.80 14.90 -11.02
N GLY A 210 -21.10 14.65 -11.19
CA GLY A 210 -21.82 13.63 -10.44
C GLY A 210 -21.79 12.28 -11.15
N ARG A 211 -22.50 11.31 -10.58
CA ARG A 211 -22.61 9.93 -11.09
C ARG A 211 -23.16 9.81 -12.51
N ASP A 212 -23.82 10.84 -13.01
CA ASP A 212 -24.28 10.92 -14.40
C ASP A 212 -23.15 11.09 -15.41
N LYS A 213 -21.96 11.50 -14.95
CA LYS A 213 -20.79 11.82 -15.81
C LYS A 213 -19.49 11.15 -15.38
N ALA A 214 -19.29 10.96 -14.08
CA ALA A 214 -18.07 10.35 -13.56
C ALA A 214 -18.02 8.85 -13.86
N VAL A 215 -16.97 8.40 -14.53
CA VAL A 215 -16.82 6.97 -14.87
C VAL A 215 -16.68 6.10 -13.63
N PHE A 216 -16.06 6.60 -12.56
CA PHE A 216 -15.94 5.86 -11.30
C PHE A 216 -17.28 5.62 -10.59
N ALA A 217 -18.38 6.21 -11.06
CA ALA A 217 -19.71 5.89 -10.55
C ALA A 217 -20.34 4.63 -11.20
N GLN A 218 -19.68 4.04 -12.18
CA GLN A 218 -20.17 2.87 -12.91
C GLN A 218 -19.86 1.56 -12.16
N PRO A 219 -20.65 0.48 -12.36
CA PRO A 219 -20.55 -0.76 -11.59
C PRO A 219 -19.19 -1.47 -11.70
N GLU A 220 -18.46 -1.27 -12.80
CA GLU A 220 -17.11 -1.81 -13.01
C GLU A 220 -16.10 -1.34 -11.95
N TYR A 221 -16.42 -0.28 -11.21
CA TYR A 221 -15.62 0.32 -10.14
C TYR A 221 -16.12 -0.05 -8.73
N ASP A 222 -17.17 -0.87 -8.59
CA ASP A 222 -17.73 -1.22 -7.28
C ASP A 222 -16.67 -1.87 -6.38
N LYS A 223 -15.87 -2.80 -6.93
CA LYS A 223 -14.80 -3.43 -6.17
C LYS A 223 -13.66 -2.47 -5.82
N TRP A 224 -13.41 -1.47 -6.67
CA TRP A 224 -12.43 -0.43 -6.38
C TRP A 224 -12.85 0.32 -5.12
N TRP A 225 -14.11 0.76 -5.08
CA TRP A 225 -14.67 1.44 -3.92
C TRP A 225 -14.70 0.58 -2.68
N GLU A 226 -15.14 -0.68 -2.77
CA GLU A 226 -15.13 -1.64 -1.67
C GLU A 226 -13.74 -1.73 -1.03
N ILE A 227 -12.70 -1.92 -1.84
CA ILE A 227 -11.30 -2.04 -1.37
C ILE A 227 -10.86 -0.79 -0.58
N TRP A 228 -11.16 0.41 -1.09
CA TRP A 228 -10.83 1.66 -0.40
C TRP A 228 -11.61 1.81 0.91
N THR A 229 -12.92 1.54 0.90
CA THR A 229 -13.78 1.70 2.07
C THR A 229 -13.51 0.70 3.18
N ASP A 230 -13.10 -0.53 2.84
CA ASP A 230 -12.69 -1.54 3.81
C ASP A 230 -11.48 -1.08 4.65
N GLU A 231 -10.61 -0.30 4.03
CA GLU A 231 -9.43 0.32 4.66
C GLU A 231 -9.78 1.68 5.32
N GLY A 232 -11.07 2.01 5.42
CA GLY A 232 -11.60 3.20 6.06
C GLY A 232 -11.55 4.48 5.21
N TRP A 233 -10.99 4.43 3.99
CA TRP A 233 -10.87 5.62 3.14
C TRP A 233 -12.23 6.12 2.70
N THR A 234 -12.35 7.44 2.53
CA THR A 234 -13.59 8.09 2.14
C THR A 234 -13.47 8.72 0.75
N SER A 235 -14.61 8.81 0.07
CA SER A 235 -14.77 9.43 -1.24
C SER A 235 -15.93 10.41 -1.20
N LEU A 236 -15.69 11.63 -1.69
CA LEU A 236 -16.75 12.62 -1.88
C LEU A 236 -17.72 12.18 -2.98
N GLY A 237 -17.26 11.37 -3.95
CA GLY A 237 -18.12 10.79 -4.99
C GLY A 237 -19.19 9.89 -4.38
N LEU A 238 -18.79 8.97 -3.51
CA LEU A 238 -19.72 8.08 -2.82
C LEU A 238 -20.62 8.83 -1.82
N ALA A 239 -20.04 9.72 -1.00
CA ALA A 239 -20.76 10.35 0.09
C ALA A 239 -21.65 11.54 -0.34
N LYS A 240 -21.24 12.29 -1.37
CA LYS A 240 -21.85 13.56 -1.75
C LYS A 240 -22.06 13.74 -3.25
N ASN A 241 -21.74 12.73 -4.07
CA ASN A 241 -21.95 12.73 -5.51
C ASN A 241 -21.20 13.85 -6.27
N TYR A 242 -19.97 14.16 -5.86
CA TYR A 242 -19.04 15.01 -6.62
C TYR A 242 -17.59 14.63 -6.30
N ASP A 243 -16.63 15.06 -7.13
CA ASP A 243 -15.19 14.80 -6.92
C ASP A 243 -14.84 13.32 -6.83
N TRP A 244 -15.38 12.52 -7.76
CA TRP A 244 -15.22 11.07 -7.80
C TRP A 244 -13.78 10.58 -7.93
N MET A 245 -12.86 11.41 -8.44
CA MET A 245 -11.43 11.09 -8.50
C MET A 245 -10.77 11.04 -7.11
N HIS A 246 -11.34 11.75 -6.12
CA HIS A 246 -10.68 12.07 -4.87
C HIS A 246 -10.99 11.05 -3.76
N ILE A 247 -9.93 10.52 -3.17
CA ILE A 247 -10.00 9.52 -2.10
C ILE A 247 -9.10 9.97 -0.96
N GLN A 248 -9.60 9.98 0.29
CA GLN A 248 -8.85 10.51 1.43
C GLN A 248 -8.94 9.62 2.68
N ALA A 249 -7.84 9.57 3.44
CA ALA A 249 -7.79 9.02 4.78
C ALA A 249 -8.25 10.08 5.79
N ALA A 250 -9.49 10.54 5.66
CA ALA A 250 -10.15 11.45 6.60
C ALA A 250 -11.67 11.30 6.51
N ALA A 251 -12.37 11.31 7.63
CA ALA A 251 -13.83 11.23 7.67
C ALA A 251 -14.48 12.54 7.18
N ILE A 252 -15.52 12.41 6.36
CA ILE A 252 -16.23 13.51 5.68
C ILE A 252 -17.30 14.14 6.58
#